data_AF-A0A7J8FZW9-F1
#
_entry.id   AF-A0A7J8FZW9-F1
#
_cell.length_a   1.000
_cell.length_b   1.000
_cell.length_c   1.000
_cell.angle_alpha   90.00
_cell.angle_beta   90.00
_cell.angle_gamma   90.00
#
_symmetry.space_group_name_H-M   'P 1'
#
loop_
_entity.id
_entity.type
_entity.pdbx_description
1 polymer ?
#
loop_
_entity_poly.entity_id
_entity_poly.type
_entity_poly.pdbx_seq_one_letter_code
_entity_poly.pdbx_strand_id
1 'polypeptide(L)'
;MALWTVLAAPLFMSTDLRTISAQNVDILQNPLMIKINQDPLGIQGRRILKEKSLIEVFLRPLINDAFALVFFSRRTDMPYRFHSSLARLNITCSGLYEAQDVYTGAVISGLQPETIFTVIVNPSGVVMWYLYPIKKPGISQQ
;
A
#
# COMPACT_ATOMS: atom_id res chain seq x y z
N MET A 1 -11.37 0.56 -3.45
CA MET A 1 -10.95 0.39 -2.04
C MET A 1 -9.60 1.05 -1.76
N ALA A 2 -8.48 0.50 -2.24
CA ALA A 2 -7.12 0.99 -1.91
C ALA A 2 -6.90 2.51 -2.07
N LEU A 3 -7.31 3.11 -3.21
CA LEU A 3 -7.14 4.55 -3.43
C LEU A 3 -7.93 5.41 -2.43
N TRP A 4 -9.17 5.03 -2.08
CA TRP A 4 -9.97 5.73 -1.07
C TRP A 4 -9.31 5.64 0.30
N THR A 5 -8.78 4.46 0.63
CA THR A 5 -8.00 4.23 1.86
C THR A 5 -6.78 5.13 1.94
N VAL A 6 -5.98 5.24 0.87
CA VAL A 6 -4.80 6.12 0.84
C VAL A 6 -5.17 7.60 0.89
N LEU A 7 -6.34 7.97 0.37
CA LEU A 7 -6.83 9.35 0.43
C LEU A 7 -7.51 9.71 1.76
N ALA A 8 -7.45 8.84 2.78
CA ALA A 8 -8.14 9.02 4.06
C ALA A 8 -9.64 9.33 3.89
N ALA A 9 -10.26 8.77 2.85
CA ALA A 9 -11.64 9.04 2.51
C ALA A 9 -12.61 8.25 3.43
N PRO A 10 -13.83 8.76 3.66
CA PRO A 10 -14.90 7.98 4.28
C PRO A 10 -15.21 6.71 3.49
N LEU A 11 -15.39 5.58 4.18
CA LEU A 11 -15.77 4.29 3.59
C LEU A 11 -17.29 4.05 3.68
N PHE A 12 -18.08 4.94 3.09
CA PHE A 12 -19.53 4.75 2.99
C PHE A 12 -19.87 3.80 1.84
N MET A 13 -20.45 2.67 2.18
CA MET A 13 -20.88 1.66 1.21
C MET A 13 -22.29 1.99 0.69
N SER A 14 -22.48 1.83 -0.60
CA SER A 14 -23.79 1.94 -1.25
C SER A 14 -24.00 0.73 -2.16
N THR A 15 -24.33 -0.40 -1.54
CA THR A 15 -24.58 -1.69 -2.22
C THR A 15 -25.63 -2.48 -1.44
N ASP A 16 -26.29 -3.44 -2.08
CA ASP A 16 -27.24 -4.32 -1.39
C ASP A 16 -26.47 -5.35 -0.56
N LEU A 17 -26.44 -5.14 0.76
CA LEU A 17 -25.74 -6.01 1.70
C LEU A 17 -26.37 -7.41 1.81
N ARG A 18 -27.61 -7.60 1.34
CA ARG A 18 -28.30 -8.90 1.37
C ARG A 18 -27.81 -9.83 0.25
N THR A 19 -27.30 -9.26 -0.84
CA THR A 19 -26.91 -9.99 -2.06
C THR A 19 -25.46 -9.78 -2.46
N ILE A 20 -24.65 -9.18 -1.58
CA ILE A 20 -23.23 -8.92 -1.85
C ILE A 20 -22.46 -10.25 -1.97
N SER A 21 -21.58 -10.34 -2.97
CA SER A 21 -20.73 -11.52 -3.14
C SER A 21 -19.67 -11.61 -2.04
N ALA A 22 -19.28 -12.84 -1.66
CA ALA A 22 -18.21 -13.06 -0.69
C ALA A 22 -16.91 -12.33 -1.07
N GLN A 23 -16.54 -12.34 -2.36
CA GLN A 23 -15.37 -11.62 -2.86
C GLN A 23 -15.42 -10.11 -2.56
N ASN A 24 -16.59 -9.47 -2.71
CA ASN A 24 -16.73 -8.05 -2.42
C ASN A 24 -16.72 -7.78 -0.90
N VAL A 25 -17.29 -8.69 -0.11
CA VAL A 25 -17.21 -8.65 1.36
C VAL A 25 -15.76 -8.71 1.81
N ASP A 26 -14.96 -9.62 1.27
CA ASP A 26 -13.54 -9.78 1.62
C ASP A 26 -12.73 -8.51 1.35
N ILE A 27 -13.03 -7.81 0.24
CA ILE A 27 -12.39 -6.52 -0.09
C ILE A 27 -12.79 -5.43 0.91
N LEU A 28 -14.07 -5.35 1.26
CA LEU A 28 -14.61 -4.28 2.10
C LEU A 28 -14.29 -4.50 3.59
N GLN A 29 -14.20 -5.75 4.04
CA GLN A 29 -13.91 -6.13 5.41
C GLN A 29 -12.42 -6.45 5.66
N ASN A 30 -11.54 -6.22 4.68
CA ASN A 30 -10.11 -6.48 4.85
C ASN A 30 -9.55 -5.71 6.07
N PRO A 31 -9.07 -6.42 7.11
CA PRO A 31 -8.73 -5.80 8.39
C PRO A 31 -7.54 -4.85 8.29
N LEU A 32 -6.54 -5.18 7.47
CA LEU A 32 -5.38 -4.33 7.27
C LEU A 32 -5.73 -3.07 6.47
N MET A 33 -6.59 -3.21 5.45
CA MET A 33 -7.12 -2.07 4.69
C MET A 33 -7.89 -1.10 5.59
N ILE A 34 -8.76 -1.62 6.47
CA ILE A 34 -9.53 -0.81 7.42
C ILE A 34 -8.59 -0.15 8.43
N LYS A 35 -7.61 -0.87 8.98
CA LYS A 35 -6.60 -0.31 9.89
C LYS A 35 -5.87 0.87 9.26
N ILE A 36 -5.47 0.76 7.99
CA ILE A 36 -4.82 1.86 7.27
C ILE A 36 -5.79 3.03 7.08
N ASN A 37 -7.05 2.76 6.70
CA ASN A 37 -8.04 3.81 6.52
C ASN A 37 -8.26 4.61 7.82
N GLN A 38 -8.42 3.90 8.93
CA GLN A 38 -8.68 4.39 10.29
C GLN A 38 -7.40 4.79 11.06
N ASP A 39 -6.29 5.03 10.35
CA ASP A 39 -5.07 5.49 11.01
C ASP A 39 -5.31 6.80 11.78
N PRO A 40 -4.94 6.87 13.08
CA PRO A 40 -5.31 7.97 13.97
C PRO A 40 -4.64 9.30 13.62
N LEU A 41 -3.57 9.31 12.81
CA LEU A 41 -2.98 10.57 12.39
C LEU A 41 -3.90 11.32 11.40
N GLY A 42 -4.82 10.63 10.74
CA GLY A 42 -5.77 11.24 9.79
C GLY A 42 -5.10 11.92 8.59
N ILE A 43 -3.81 11.64 8.34
CA ILE A 43 -3.06 12.29 7.27
C ILE A 43 -3.49 11.69 5.93
N GLN A 44 -3.99 12.55 5.05
CA GLN A 44 -4.31 12.19 3.67
C GLN A 44 -3.04 11.91 2.86
N GLY A 45 -3.04 10.79 2.13
CA GLY A 45 -1.97 10.43 1.20
C GLY A 45 -2.01 11.22 -0.10
N ARG A 46 -0.95 11.09 -0.90
CA ARG A 46 -0.78 11.81 -2.16
C ARG A 46 -0.19 10.91 -3.24
N ARG A 47 -0.39 11.27 -4.51
CA ARG A 47 0.37 10.69 -5.61
C ARG A 47 1.79 11.24 -5.57
N ILE A 48 2.78 10.35 -5.43
CA ILE A 48 4.20 10.71 -5.36
C ILE A 48 4.95 10.46 -6.67
N LEU A 49 4.44 9.55 -7.52
CA LEU A 49 5.07 9.21 -8.78
C LEU A 49 4.01 9.01 -9.87
N LYS A 50 4.34 9.45 -11.08
CA LYS A 50 3.61 9.13 -12.32
C LYS A 50 4.62 8.86 -13.42
N GLU A 51 4.70 7.61 -13.87
CA GLU A 51 5.65 7.16 -14.87
C GLU A 51 5.06 7.19 -16.28
N LYS A 52 5.93 7.27 -17.30
CA LYS A 52 5.52 7.14 -18.71
C LYS A 52 4.89 5.79 -19.02
N SER A 53 5.19 4.76 -18.22
CA SER A 53 4.59 3.42 -18.28
C SER A 53 3.12 3.37 -17.83
N LEU A 54 2.53 4.51 -17.43
CA LEU A 54 1.18 4.66 -16.89
C LEU A 54 1.00 4.01 -15.52
N ILE A 55 2.09 3.78 -14.78
CA ILE A 55 2.06 3.41 -13.37
C ILE A 55 2.09 4.69 -12.52
N GLU A 56 1.17 4.77 -11.57
CA GLU A 56 1.11 5.81 -10.55
C GLU A 56 1.40 5.19 -9.18
N VAL A 57 2.16 5.91 -8.35
CA VAL A 57 2.40 5.49 -6.97
C VAL A 57 1.82 6.52 -6.03
N PHE A 58 0.99 6.06 -5.10
CA PHE A 58 0.45 6.86 -4.02
C PHE A 58 1.06 6.43 -2.70
N LEU A 59 1.28 7.40 -1.81
CA LEU A 59 1.85 7.19 -0.49
C LEU A 59 0.99 7.91 0.55
N ARG A 60 0.60 7.19 1.61
CA ARG A 60 0.00 7.73 2.82
C ARG A 60 0.93 7.48 4.01
N PRO A 61 1.39 8.52 4.73
CA PRO A 61 2.06 8.35 6.02
C PRO A 61 1.07 7.85 7.07
N LEU A 62 1.53 6.94 7.94
CA LEU A 62 0.75 6.32 9.01
C LEU A 62 1.49 6.45 10.35
N ILE A 63 0.84 6.05 11.43
CA ILE A 63 1.45 6.01 12.76
C ILE A 63 2.68 5.07 12.81
N ASN A 64 3.61 5.36 13.73
CA ASN A 64 4.84 4.57 13.95
C ASN A 64 5.78 4.49 12.74
N ASP A 65 5.90 5.58 11.97
CA ASP A 65 6.75 5.68 10.78
C ASP A 65 6.44 4.62 9.70
N ALA A 66 5.20 4.13 9.71
CA ALA A 66 4.69 3.25 8.67
C ALA A 66 4.11 4.05 7.50
N PHE A 67 3.97 3.39 6.35
CA PHE A 67 3.43 3.97 5.13
C PHE A 67 2.47 3.00 4.45
N ALA A 68 1.40 3.50 3.84
CA ALA A 68 0.66 2.76 2.83
C ALA A 68 1.14 3.18 1.44
N LEU A 69 1.59 2.22 0.66
CA LEU A 69 1.96 2.41 -0.75
C LEU A 69 0.90 1.75 -1.64
N VAL A 70 0.42 2.48 -2.65
CA VAL A 70 -0.45 1.92 -3.68
C VAL A 70 0.21 2.11 -5.04
N PHE A 71 0.51 1.00 -5.70
CA PHE A 71 0.97 0.94 -7.08
C PHE A 71 -0.26 0.74 -7.97
N PHE A 72 -0.64 1.77 -8.70
CA PHE A 72 -1.84 1.79 -9.53
C PHE A 72 -1.47 1.79 -11.01
N SER A 73 -2.04 0.84 -11.76
CA SER A 73 -1.86 0.77 -13.20
C SER A 73 -3.01 1.46 -13.92
N ARG A 74 -2.71 2.52 -14.68
CA ARG A 74 -3.64 3.11 -15.65
C ARG A 74 -3.57 2.46 -17.03
N ARG A 75 -2.80 1.38 -17.17
CA ARG A 75 -2.71 0.62 -18.41
C ARG A 75 -4.00 -0.17 -18.67
N THR A 76 -4.21 -0.53 -19.93
CA THR A 76 -5.39 -1.28 -20.41
C THR A 76 -5.01 -2.52 -21.21
N ASP A 77 -3.77 -2.99 -21.08
CA ASP A 77 -3.21 -4.08 -21.87
C ASP A 77 -3.00 -5.37 -21.04
N MET A 78 -1.83 -5.56 -20.43
CA MET A 78 -1.44 -6.78 -19.73
C MET A 78 -0.75 -6.46 -18.40
N PRO A 79 -0.59 -7.45 -17.50
CA PRO A 79 0.12 -7.24 -16.24
C PRO A 79 1.52 -6.66 -16.46
N TYR A 80 1.85 -5.61 -15.71
CA TYR A 80 3.09 -4.88 -15.87
C TYR A 80 4.03 -5.11 -14.68
N ARG A 81 5.29 -5.45 -14.97
CA ARG A 81 6.36 -5.58 -13.97
C ARG A 81 6.94 -4.19 -13.70
N PHE A 82 6.51 -3.59 -12.60
CA PHE A 82 7.02 -2.29 -12.17
C PHE A 82 8.24 -2.47 -11.26
N HIS A 83 9.38 -1.94 -11.69
CA HIS A 83 10.65 -1.97 -10.96
C HIS A 83 10.89 -0.63 -10.26
N SER A 84 11.08 -0.66 -8.94
CA SER A 84 11.37 0.54 -8.16
C SER A 84 12.21 0.21 -6.92
N SER A 85 12.55 1.25 -6.16
CA SER A 85 13.17 1.15 -4.84
C SER A 85 12.49 2.14 -3.89
N LEU A 86 12.65 1.94 -2.58
CA LEU A 86 12.07 2.84 -1.58
C LEU A 86 12.66 4.26 -1.68
N ALA A 87 13.96 4.38 -1.99
CA ALA A 87 14.62 5.67 -2.22
C ALA A 87 14.00 6.45 -3.38
N ARG A 88 13.62 5.78 -4.49
CA ARG A 88 12.93 6.43 -5.62
C ARG A 88 11.52 6.91 -5.25
N LEU A 89 10.94 6.37 -4.18
CA LEU A 89 9.64 6.77 -3.63
C LEU A 89 9.77 7.83 -2.51
N ASN A 90 10.95 8.45 -2.38
CA ASN A 90 11.29 9.42 -1.34
C ASN A 90 11.28 8.86 0.10
N ILE A 91 11.44 7.54 0.25
CA ILE A 91 11.64 6.90 1.55
C ILE A 91 13.14 6.62 1.69
N THR A 92 13.85 7.56 2.33
CA THR A 92 15.33 7.61 2.37
C THR A 92 15.93 7.29 3.74
N CYS A 93 15.11 7.06 4.77
CA CYS A 93 15.61 6.67 6.07
C CYS A 93 16.36 5.33 5.96
N SER A 94 17.57 5.25 6.53
CA SER A 94 18.46 4.09 6.49
C SER A 94 17.98 2.88 7.31
N GLY A 95 16.67 2.77 7.52
CA GLY A 95 16.00 1.68 8.20
C GLY A 95 15.82 0.46 7.31
N LEU A 96 15.69 -0.70 7.96
CA LEU A 96 15.20 -1.91 7.32
C LEU A 96 13.68 -1.89 7.39
N TYR A 97 13.02 -2.13 6.27
CA TYR A 97 11.57 -2.15 6.17
C TYR A 97 11.06 -3.54 5.83
N GLU A 98 9.84 -3.80 6.26
CA GLU A 98 9.03 -4.91 5.82
C GLU A 98 7.74 -4.36 5.19
N ALA A 99 7.30 -5.00 4.11
CA ALA A 99 6.03 -4.70 3.48
C ALA A 99 5.11 -5.91 3.59
N GLN A 100 3.86 -5.67 3.98
CA GLN A 100 2.79 -6.65 3.85
C GLN A 100 1.89 -6.25 2.69
N ASP A 101 1.70 -7.14 1.72
CA ASP A 101 0.70 -6.96 0.67
C ASP A 101 -0.70 -7.07 1.29
N VAL A 102 -1.49 -6.00 1.12
CA VAL A 102 -2.78 -5.86 1.81
C VAL A 102 -3.82 -6.85 1.29
N TYR A 103 -3.73 -7.29 0.03
CA TYR A 103 -4.71 -8.20 -0.56
C TYR A 103 -4.32 -9.67 -0.40
N THR A 104 -3.04 -9.99 -0.57
CA THR A 104 -2.55 -11.38 -0.53
C THR A 104 -2.03 -11.80 0.84
N GLY A 105 -1.73 -10.84 1.72
CA GLY A 105 -1.10 -11.08 3.01
C GLY A 105 0.38 -11.45 2.93
N ALA A 106 0.95 -11.53 1.73
CA ALA A 106 2.35 -11.88 1.53
C ALA A 106 3.28 -10.83 2.13
N VAL A 107 4.34 -11.28 2.81
CA VAL A 107 5.31 -10.42 3.47
C VAL A 107 6.59 -10.35 2.63
N ILE A 108 7.06 -9.13 2.37
CA ILE A 108 8.32 -8.82 1.72
C ILE A 108 9.23 -8.20 2.78
N SER A 109 10.19 -8.97 3.27
CA SER A 109 11.13 -8.52 4.30
C SER A 109 12.44 -8.02 3.69
N GLY A 110 13.21 -7.29 4.48
CA GLY A 110 14.58 -6.89 4.12
C GLY A 110 14.68 -5.73 3.12
N LEU A 111 13.67 -4.87 3.04
CA LEU A 111 13.66 -3.73 2.13
C LEU A 111 14.50 -2.59 2.70
N GLN A 112 15.63 -2.28 2.07
CA GLN A 112 16.40 -1.07 2.32
C GLN A 112 16.04 0.01 1.27
N PRO A 113 16.36 1.30 1.50
CA PRO A 113 16.11 2.36 0.53
C PRO A 113 16.60 2.04 -0.89
N GLU A 114 17.77 1.41 -1.00
CA GLU A 114 18.42 1.07 -2.27
C GLU A 114 17.95 -0.26 -2.87
N THR A 115 17.24 -1.10 -2.10
CA THR A 115 16.79 -2.42 -2.56
C THR A 115 15.80 -2.27 -3.73
N ILE A 116 16.15 -2.87 -4.86
CA ILE A 116 15.26 -2.93 -6.02
C ILE A 116 14.23 -4.03 -5.79
N PHE A 117 12.96 -3.69 -5.89
CA PHE A 117 11.85 -4.63 -5.85
C PHE A 117 11.03 -4.55 -7.13
N THR A 118 10.27 -5.63 -7.38
CA THR A 118 9.35 -5.71 -8.53
C THR A 118 7.95 -6.01 -8.02
N VAL A 119 6.99 -5.20 -8.47
CA VAL A 119 5.56 -5.46 -8.25
C VAL A 119 4.88 -5.72 -9.58
N ILE A 120 4.04 -6.74 -9.64
CA ILE A 120 3.27 -7.09 -10.84
C ILE A 120 1.88 -6.48 -10.68
N VAL A 121 1.56 -5.48 -11.50
CA VAL A 121 0.28 -4.76 -11.41
C VAL A 121 -0.58 -5.06 -12.63
N ASN A 122 -1.78 -5.56 -12.41
CA ASN A 122 -2.74 -5.82 -13.47
C ASN A 122 -3.27 -4.51 -14.09
N PRO A 123 -3.71 -4.49 -15.36
CA PRO A 123 -4.36 -3.34 -15.98
C PRO A 123 -5.55 -2.86 -15.15
N SER A 124 -5.71 -1.54 -14.96
CA SER A 124 -6.71 -0.92 -14.08
C SER A 124 -6.72 -1.41 -12.61
N GLY A 125 -5.71 -2.17 -12.22
CA GLY A 125 -5.59 -2.79 -10.90
C GLY A 125 -4.57 -2.08 -10.00
N VAL A 126 -4.48 -2.60 -8.78
CA VAL A 126 -3.55 -2.10 -7.77
C VAL A 126 -2.78 -3.24 -7.11
N VAL A 127 -1.55 -2.93 -6.70
CA VAL A 127 -0.85 -3.64 -5.61
C VAL A 127 -0.77 -2.64 -4.45
N MET A 128 -1.09 -3.07 -3.24
CA MET A 128 -1.07 -2.21 -2.07
C MET A 128 -0.22 -2.83 -0.97
N TRP A 129 0.73 -2.06 -0.46
CA TRP A 129 1.62 -2.47 0.62
C TRP A 129 1.37 -1.63 1.87
N TYR A 130 1.35 -2.30 3.01
CA TYR A 130 1.60 -1.70 4.31
C TYR A 130 3.08 -1.86 4.65
N LEU A 131 3.84 -0.77 4.55
CA LEU A 131 5.27 -0.71 4.78
C LEU A 131 5.55 -0.22 6.20
N TYR A 132 6.36 -0.94 6.97
CA TYR A 132 6.72 -0.56 8.33
C TYR A 132 8.21 -0.83 8.61
N PRO A 133 8.85 -0.01 9.46
CA PRO A 133 10.23 -0.23 9.84
C PRO A 133 10.33 -1.48 10.73
N ILE A 134 11.28 -2.35 10.42
CA ILE A 134 11.73 -3.42 11.31
C ILE A 134 12.63 -2.77 12.34
N LYS A 135 12.15 -2.60 13.58
CA LYS A 135 13.04 -2.23 14.69
C LYS A 135 14.11 -3.32 14.80
N LYS A 136 15.39 -2.93 14.80
CA LYS A 136 16.47 -3.86 15.12
C LYS A 136 16.13 -4.56 16.44
N PRO A 137 16.23 -5.89 16.54
CA PRO A 137 16.10 -6.57 17.83
C PRO A 137 17.22 -6.04 18.73
N GLY A 138 16.86 -5.14 19.66
CA GLY A 138 17.83 -4.42 20.48
C GLY A 138 17.31 -3.18 21.21
N ILE A 139 16.16 -2.61 20.83
CA ILE A 139 15.57 -1.46 21.55
C ILE A 139 14.06 -1.65 21.69
N SER A 140 13.63 -2.46 22.66
CA SER A 140 12.34 -2.35 23.37
C SER A 140 12.20 -3.47 24.42
N GLN A 141 12.91 -3.31 25.55
CA GLN A 141 12.40 -3.57 26.90
C GLN A 141 13.21 -2.69 27.88
N GLN A 142 12.87 -1.40 27.95
CA GLN A 142 13.07 -0.56 29.12
C GLN A 142 11.88 0.41 29.19
#